data_AF-A0A2E3NC61-F1
#
_entry.id   AF-A0A2E3NC61-F1
#
_cell.length_a   1.000
_cell.length_b   1.000
_cell.length_c   1.000
_cell.angle_alpha   90.00
_cell.angle_beta   90.00
_cell.angle_gamma   90.00
#
_symmetry.space_group_name_H-M   'P 1'
#
loop_
_entity.id
_entity.type
_entity.pdbx_description
1 polymer ?
#
loop_
_entity_poly.entity_id
_entity_poly.type
_entity_poly.pdbx_seq_one_letter_code
_entity_poly.pdbx_strand_id
1 'polypeptide(L)'
;MLQIVFNVISAAEISQLGTLEQLELLDEFKVKEEDLENLEDDRFGRIERDNKVLFRFRAKEWRFYFEVLDDHVRVHRVLHKNTFQDFLFRSKLSFGAEDEELAQSKQFWHLIEEGRNADPS
;
A
#
# COMPACT_ATOMS: atom_id res chain seq x y z
N MET A 1 10.34 14.79 3.50
CA MET A 1 9.93 13.42 3.84
C MET A 1 8.75 13.55 4.78
N LEU A 2 7.66 12.87 4.46
CA LEU A 2 6.44 12.89 5.26
C LEU A 2 6.60 11.98 6.48
N GLN A 3 5.91 12.30 7.57
CA GLN A 3 5.85 11.40 8.73
C GLN A 3 5.08 10.14 8.33
N ILE A 4 5.63 8.96 8.63
CA ILE A 4 4.94 7.68 8.39
C ILE A 4 4.24 7.23 9.66
N VAL A 5 2.94 6.98 9.56
CA VAL A 5 2.08 6.49 10.65
C VAL A 5 1.46 5.16 10.24
N PHE A 6 1.66 4.14 11.07
CA PHE A 6 1.02 2.83 10.92
C PHE A 6 -0.19 2.76 11.86
N ASN A 7 -1.35 2.38 11.31
CA ASN A 7 -2.50 2.01 12.14
C ASN A 7 -2.26 0.66 12.86
N VAL A 8 -3.20 0.24 13.71
CA VAL A 8 -3.08 -1.01 14.48
C VAL A 8 -2.92 -2.26 13.58
N ILE A 9 -3.61 -2.30 12.43
CA ILE A 9 -3.56 -3.45 11.51
C ILE A 9 -2.22 -3.53 10.80
N SER A 10 -1.79 -2.47 10.14
CA SER A 10 -0.52 -2.39 9.40
C SER A 10 0.68 -2.55 10.33
N ALA A 11 0.61 -2.03 11.56
CA ALA A 11 1.61 -2.27 12.60
C ALA A 11 1.69 -3.75 12.98
N ALA A 12 0.54 -4.43 13.10
CA ALA A 12 0.52 -5.88 13.35
C ALA A 12 1.05 -6.68 12.16
N GLU A 13 0.70 -6.30 10.92
CA GLU A 13 1.18 -6.95 9.69
C GLU A 13 2.71 -6.86 9.57
N ILE A 14 3.30 -5.68 9.79
CA ILE A 14 4.76 -5.52 9.72
C ILE A 14 5.49 -6.18 10.90
N SER A 15 4.85 -6.28 12.08
CA SER A 15 5.44 -6.90 13.26
C SER A 15 5.48 -8.43 13.20
N GLN A 16 4.73 -9.04 12.28
CA GLN A 16 4.79 -10.49 12.02
C GLN A 16 6.03 -10.89 11.20
N LEU A 17 6.72 -9.92 10.61
CA LEU A 17 7.90 -10.15 9.79
C LEU A 17 9.13 -10.47 10.64
N GLY A 18 10.12 -11.10 10.02
CA GLY A 18 11.43 -11.26 10.66
C GLY A 18 12.05 -9.89 10.93
N THR A 19 12.75 -9.72 12.05
CA THR A 19 13.31 -8.42 12.46
C THR A 19 14.18 -7.77 11.38
N LEU A 20 14.99 -8.55 10.67
CA LEU A 20 15.83 -8.01 9.58
C LEU A 20 14.97 -7.48 8.43
N GLU A 21 13.96 -8.25 8.00
CA GLU A 21 13.06 -7.85 6.93
C GLU A 21 12.25 -6.59 7.32
N GLN A 22 11.76 -6.53 8.55
CA GLN A 22 11.10 -5.34 9.08
C GLN A 22 12.00 -4.10 8.99
N LEU A 23 13.25 -4.21 9.46
CA LEU A 23 14.20 -3.08 9.43
C LEU A 23 14.51 -2.63 8.00
N GLU A 24 14.71 -3.58 7.09
CA GLU A 24 14.97 -3.27 5.68
C GLU A 24 13.78 -2.58 5.01
N LEU A 25 12.57 -3.05 5.26
CA LEU A 25 11.36 -2.44 4.71
C LEU A 25 11.12 -1.03 5.27
N LEU A 26 11.36 -0.83 6.57
CA LEU A 26 11.23 0.49 7.21
C LEU A 26 12.29 1.49 6.73
N ASP A 27 13.52 1.03 6.45
CA ASP A 27 14.56 1.90 5.90
C ASP A 27 14.30 2.27 4.44
N GLU A 28 13.71 1.37 3.65
CA GLU A 28 13.39 1.60 2.25
C GLU A 28 12.13 2.47 2.08
N PHE A 29 11.13 2.30 2.95
CA PHE A 29 9.86 3.03 2.85
C PHE A 29 9.99 4.48 3.35
N LYS A 30 10.42 5.34 2.44
CA LYS A 30 10.52 6.78 2.63
C LYS A 30 9.68 7.46 1.57
N VAL A 31 8.79 8.35 1.99
CA VAL A 31 7.86 9.05 1.09
C VAL A 31 8.10 10.55 1.17
N LYS A 32 8.24 11.19 0.01
CA LYS A 32 8.20 12.64 -0.17
C LYS A 32 6.99 13.02 -1.03
N GLU A 33 6.61 14.29 -0.99
CA GLU A 33 5.54 14.81 -1.84
C GLU A 33 5.88 14.64 -3.33
N GLU A 34 7.14 14.93 -3.72
CA GLU A 34 7.64 14.80 -5.09
C GLU A 34 7.48 13.37 -5.67
N ASP A 35 7.62 12.33 -4.83
CA ASP A 35 7.52 10.93 -5.22
C ASP A 35 6.08 10.55 -5.65
N LEU A 36 5.09 11.32 -5.19
CA LEU A 36 3.66 11.07 -5.41
C LEU A 36 3.07 11.97 -6.50
N GLU A 37 3.65 13.16 -6.71
CA GLU A 37 3.28 14.07 -7.79
C GLU A 37 3.76 13.56 -9.15
N ASN A 38 5.00 13.06 -9.19
CA ASN A 38 5.61 12.50 -10.39
C ASN A 38 5.97 11.05 -10.10
N LEU A 39 5.04 10.13 -10.37
CA LEU A 39 5.22 8.67 -10.22
C LEU A 39 6.21 8.11 -11.27
N GLU A 40 7.40 8.69 -11.35
CA GLU A 40 8.48 8.27 -12.25
C GLU A 40 9.19 7.01 -11.73
N ASP A 41 9.15 6.79 -10.41
CA ASP A 41 9.64 5.58 -9.75
C ASP A 41 8.55 4.49 -9.77
N ASP A 42 8.86 3.37 -10.41
CA ASP A 42 7.95 2.23 -10.60
C ASP A 42 7.61 1.48 -9.30
N ARG A 43 8.33 1.79 -8.21
CA ARG A 43 7.98 1.35 -6.86
C ARG A 43 6.70 2.01 -6.38
N PHE A 44 6.45 3.26 -6.77
CA PHE A 44 5.20 3.94 -6.45
C PHE A 44 4.11 3.62 -7.47
N GLY A 45 2.87 3.52 -6.99
CA GLY A 45 1.69 3.34 -7.82
C GLY A 45 0.51 4.11 -7.23
N ARG A 46 -0.48 4.41 -8.06
CA ARG A 46 -1.69 5.13 -7.68
C ARG A 46 -2.91 4.34 -8.11
N ILE A 47 -3.78 4.07 -7.15
CA ILE A 47 -5.00 3.29 -7.29
C ILE A 47 -6.16 4.23 -6.97
N GLU A 48 -7.04 4.45 -7.94
CA GLU A 48 -8.18 5.37 -7.80
C GLU A 48 -9.50 4.64 -7.94
N ARG A 49 -10.42 4.89 -7.02
CA ARG A 49 -11.79 4.39 -7.10
C ARG A 49 -12.75 5.30 -6.37
N ASP A 50 -13.89 5.64 -6.99
CA ASP A 50 -14.97 6.40 -6.33
C ASP A 50 -14.46 7.71 -5.68
N ASN A 51 -13.56 8.43 -6.35
CA ASN A 51 -12.83 9.62 -5.85
C ASN A 51 -11.90 9.39 -4.64
N LYS A 52 -11.66 8.14 -4.26
CA LYS A 52 -10.66 7.77 -3.26
C LYS A 52 -9.34 7.50 -3.97
N VAL A 53 -8.28 8.14 -3.51
CA VAL A 53 -6.90 7.93 -3.98
C VAL A 53 -6.18 7.09 -2.94
N LEU A 54 -5.54 6.02 -3.39
CA LEU A 54 -4.70 5.16 -2.56
C LEU A 54 -3.36 5.00 -3.27
N PHE A 55 -2.27 5.18 -2.56
CA PHE A 55 -0.94 4.96 -3.09
C PHE A 55 -0.43 3.57 -2.70
N ARG A 56 0.43 3.03 -3.56
CA ARG A 56 1.16 1.78 -3.32
C ARG A 56 2.66 2.08 -3.35
N PHE A 57 3.41 1.51 -2.43
CA PHE A 57 4.86 1.38 -2.54
C PHE A 57 5.27 -0.08 -2.56
N ARG A 58 6.07 -0.48 -3.56
CA ARG A 58 6.63 -1.83 -3.70
C ARG A 58 8.02 -1.86 -3.06
N ALA A 59 8.20 -2.77 -2.11
CA ALA A 59 9.45 -2.99 -1.42
C ALA A 59 9.73 -4.49 -1.37
N LYS A 60 10.68 -4.97 -2.17
CA LYS A 60 10.97 -6.41 -2.32
C LYS A 60 9.69 -7.22 -2.61
N GLU A 61 9.32 -8.11 -1.69
CA GLU A 61 8.15 -8.97 -1.77
C GLU A 61 6.90 -8.35 -1.13
N TRP A 62 6.99 -7.13 -0.62
CA TRP A 62 5.94 -6.45 0.16
C TRP A 62 5.39 -5.24 -0.57
N ARG A 63 4.15 -4.88 -0.23
CA ARG A 63 3.46 -3.69 -0.70
C ARG A 63 2.88 -2.93 0.48
N PHE A 64 3.18 -1.63 0.53
CA PHE A 64 2.57 -0.68 1.45
C PHE A 64 1.42 0.00 0.71
N TYR A 65 0.22 -0.06 1.28
CA TYR A 65 -0.94 0.67 0.77
C TYR A 65 -1.26 1.81 1.73
N PHE A 66 -1.22 3.04 1.25
CA PHE A 66 -1.25 4.21 2.12
C PHE A 66 -1.96 5.41 1.49
N GLU A 67 -2.34 6.36 2.34
CA GLU A 67 -2.84 7.67 1.93
C GLU A 67 -1.94 8.77 2.49
N VAL A 68 -1.91 9.90 1.80
CA VAL A 68 -1.38 11.16 2.36
C VAL A 68 -2.55 11.91 2.97
N LEU A 69 -2.47 12.19 4.25
CA LEU A 69 -3.44 12.95 5.03
C LEU A 69 -2.73 14.19 5.56
N ASP A 70 -3.13 15.37 5.07
CA ASP A 70 -2.56 16.67 5.41
C ASP A 70 -1.01 16.69 5.37
N ASP A 71 -0.35 16.34 6.47
CA ASP A 71 1.10 16.41 6.69
C ASP A 71 1.79 15.04 6.91
N HIS A 72 1.04 13.94 6.88
CA HIS A 72 1.57 12.61 7.15
C HIS A 72 1.05 11.54 6.18
N VAL A 73 1.79 10.45 6.09
CA VAL A 73 1.41 9.22 5.41
C VAL A 73 0.79 8.28 6.42
N ARG A 74 -0.44 7.83 6.14
CA ARG A 74 -1.10 6.79 6.90
C ARG A 74 -1.07 5.48 6.14
N VAL A 75 -0.33 4.50 6.66
CA VAL A 75 -0.27 3.15 6.11
C VAL A 75 -1.49 2.37 6.56
N HIS A 76 -2.29 1.92 5.59
CA HIS A 76 -3.49 1.14 5.86
C HIS A 76 -3.20 -0.33 5.97
N ARG A 77 -2.31 -0.86 5.10
CA ARG A 77 -1.91 -2.27 5.03
C ARG A 77 -0.47 -2.46 4.56
N VAL A 78 0.17 -3.53 5.03
CA VAL A 78 1.47 -4.04 4.58
C VAL A 78 1.29 -5.50 4.17
N LEU A 79 1.35 -5.78 2.87
CA LEU A 79 0.93 -7.08 2.32
C LEU A 79 1.98 -7.71 1.43
N HIS A 80 2.04 -9.03 1.44
CA HIS A 80 2.93 -9.77 0.56
C HIS A 80 2.43 -9.70 -0.89
N LYS A 81 3.33 -9.79 -1.86
CA LYS A 81 3.01 -9.73 -3.30
C LYS A 81 1.97 -10.73 -3.76
N ASN A 82 1.99 -11.89 -3.10
CA ASN A 82 1.09 -12.99 -3.42
C ASN A 82 -0.32 -12.78 -2.85
N THR A 83 -0.51 -11.89 -1.88
CA THR A 83 -1.82 -11.67 -1.25
C THR A 83 -2.89 -11.33 -2.29
N PHE A 84 -2.53 -10.57 -3.33
CA PHE A 84 -3.47 -10.21 -4.38
C PHE A 84 -3.31 -10.90 -5.72
N GLN A 85 -2.19 -11.59 -5.96
CA GLN A 85 -1.98 -12.34 -7.21
C GLN A 85 -3.07 -13.39 -7.45
N ASP A 86 -3.55 -14.05 -6.39
CA ASP A 86 -4.65 -15.02 -6.49
C ASP A 86 -5.97 -14.39 -6.99
N PHE A 87 -6.22 -13.11 -6.70
CA PHE A 87 -7.41 -12.40 -7.18
C PHE A 87 -7.25 -11.88 -8.60
N LEU A 88 -6.03 -11.45 -8.96
CA LEU A 88 -5.69 -10.91 -10.28
C LEU A 88 -5.58 -12.00 -11.36
N PHE A 89 -5.38 -13.27 -10.99
CA PHE A 89 -5.22 -14.39 -11.92
C PHE A 89 -6.45 -14.67 -12.81
N ARG A 90 -7.63 -14.13 -12.46
CA ARG A 90 -8.83 -14.22 -13.31
C ARG A 90 -8.80 -13.26 -14.50
N SER A 91 -7.95 -12.24 -14.43
CA SER A 91 -7.77 -11.21 -15.45
C SER A 91 -6.47 -11.48 -16.20
N LYS A 92 -6.57 -12.27 -17.27
CA LYS A 92 -5.46 -12.50 -18.19
C LYS A 92 -4.98 -11.15 -18.75
N LEU A 93 -3.89 -10.56 -18.27
CA LEU A 93 -2.98 -9.66 -19.04
C LEU A 93 -1.77 -9.17 -18.21
N SER A 94 -0.77 -8.69 -18.95
CA SER A 94 0.60 -8.33 -18.58
C SER A 94 0.74 -7.38 -17.38
N PHE A 95 1.87 -7.48 -16.68
CA PHE A 95 2.33 -6.80 -15.44
C PHE A 95 2.16 -5.26 -15.29
N GLY A 96 1.49 -4.57 -16.21
CA GLY A 96 1.28 -3.11 -16.19
C GLY A 96 -0.08 -2.63 -15.63
N ALA A 97 -1.09 -3.50 -15.51
CA ALA A 97 -2.47 -3.10 -15.14
C ALA A 97 -2.87 -3.47 -13.69
N GLU A 98 -1.90 -3.78 -12.82
CA GLU A 98 -2.17 -4.22 -11.44
C GLU A 98 -3.00 -3.19 -10.65
N ASP A 99 -2.66 -1.90 -10.76
CA ASP A 99 -3.35 -0.82 -10.05
C ASP A 99 -4.80 -0.64 -10.53
N GLU A 100 -5.04 -0.78 -11.84
CA GLU A 100 -6.38 -0.70 -12.42
C GLU A 100 -7.27 -1.86 -11.96
N GLU A 101 -6.72 -3.08 -11.89
CA GLU A 101 -7.46 -4.24 -11.42
C GLU A 101 -7.76 -4.17 -9.91
N LEU A 102 -6.79 -3.72 -9.11
CA LEU A 102 -7.01 -3.45 -7.68
C LEU A 102 -8.08 -2.37 -7.49
N ALA A 103 -8.10 -1.33 -8.33
CA ALA A 103 -9.15 -0.32 -8.32
C ALA A 103 -10.56 -0.93 -8.49
N GLN A 104 -10.72 -1.95 -9.34
CA GLN A 104 -12.02 -2.62 -9.54
C GLN A 104 -12.37 -3.66 -8.47
N SER A 105 -11.37 -4.20 -7.75
CA SER A 105 -11.57 -5.29 -6.79
C SER A 105 -12.32 -4.85 -5.51
N LYS A 106 -13.57 -5.30 -5.34
CA LYS A 106 -14.35 -5.03 -4.12
C LYS A 106 -13.69 -5.57 -2.85
N GLN A 107 -13.05 -6.73 -2.94
CA GLN A 107 -12.39 -7.36 -1.79
C GLN A 107 -11.15 -6.57 -1.37
N PHE A 108 -10.36 -6.07 -2.34
CA PHE A 108 -9.23 -5.20 -2.05
C PHE A 108 -9.68 -3.96 -1.28
N TRP A 109 -10.70 -3.26 -1.79
CA TRP A 109 -11.18 -2.04 -1.14
C TRP A 109 -11.81 -2.31 0.23
N HIS A 110 -12.52 -3.42 0.43
CA HIS A 110 -13.00 -3.80 1.75
C HIS A 110 -11.86 -3.90 2.78
N LEU A 111 -10.77 -4.54 2.37
CA LEU A 111 -9.57 -4.73 3.18
C LEU A 111 -8.88 -3.37 3.48
N ILE A 112 -8.83 -2.46 2.52
CA ILE A 112 -8.31 -1.09 2.74
C ILE A 112 -9.21 -0.31 3.72
N GLU A 113 -10.54 -0.40 3.59
CA GLU A 113 -11.47 0.26 4.51
C GLU A 113 -11.34 -0.27 5.95
N GLU A 114 -11.10 -1.57 6.15
CA GLU A 114 -10.80 -2.10 7.49
C GLU A 114 -9.58 -1.40 8.11
N GLY A 115 -8.51 -1.19 7.32
CA GLY A 115 -7.34 -0.43 7.74
C GLY A 115 -7.67 1.04 8.07
N ARG A 116 -8.43 1.71 7.20
CA ARG A 116 -8.86 3.11 7.43
C ARG A 116 -9.65 3.27 8.73
N ASN A 117 -10.42 2.26 9.12
CA ASN A 117 -11.27 2.27 10.30
C ASN A 117 -10.60 1.71 11.56
N ALA A 118 -9.35 1.25 11.47
CA ALA A 118 -8.67 0.56 12.57
C ALA A 118 -7.97 1.47 13.59
N ASP A 119 -7.98 2.80 13.40
CA ASP A 119 -7.46 3.70 14.43
C ASP A 119 -8.49 3.90 15.54
N PRO A 120 -8.05 3.92 16.82
CA PRO A 120 -8.94 4.24 17.92
C PRO A 120 -9.46 5.67 17.76
N SER A 121 -10.78 5.83 17.84
CA SER A 121 -11.44 7.13 18.01
C SER A 121 -10.99 7.84 19.28
#